data_AF-A0A354GM47-F1
#
_entry.id   AF-A0A354GM47-F1
#
_cell.length_a   1.000
_cell.length_b   1.000
_cell.length_c   1.000
_cell.angle_alpha   90.00
_cell.angle_beta   90.00
_cell.angle_gamma   90.00
#
_symmetry.space_group_name_H-M   'P 1'
#
loop_
_entity.id
_entity.type
_entity.pdbx_description
1 polymer ?
#
loop_
_entity_poly.entity_id
_entity_poly.type
_entity_poly.pdbx_seq_one_letter_code
_entity_poly.pdbx_strand_id
1 'polypeptide(L)'
;MFIVELTTKTGKVCESHATYEEAKRRVEQFPAESLTDMPLLFEELPDGSQRLVREDGKPLQWHRLPDDRPAGPDEALPLCDESSGLLGEGRWTLVERPGPQDDEWDDEPLPLSED
;
A
#
# COMPACT_ATOMS: atom_id res chain seq x y z
N MET A 1 12.61 9.43 -3.46
CA MET A 1 12.37 9.55 -4.92
C MET A 1 10.88 9.73 -5.12
N PHE A 2 10.43 10.38 -6.19
CA PHE A 2 9.01 10.55 -6.50
C PHE A 2 8.66 9.85 -7.80
N ILE A 3 7.48 9.24 -7.87
CA ILE A 3 7.02 8.47 -9.01
C ILE A 3 5.70 9.09 -9.48
N VAL A 4 5.65 9.48 -10.74
CA VAL A 4 4.45 9.99 -11.40
C VAL A 4 3.82 8.86 -12.19
N GLU A 5 2.55 8.60 -11.92
CA GLU A 5 1.75 7.64 -12.64
C GLU A 5 0.56 8.34 -13.31
N LEU A 6 0.46 8.21 -14.63
CA LEU A 6 -0.56 8.85 -15.46
C LEU A 6 -1.21 7.82 -16.38
N THR A 7 -2.53 7.83 -16.41
CA THR A 7 -3.31 7.05 -17.38
C THR A 7 -3.77 7.97 -18.49
N THR A 8 -3.15 7.85 -19.66
CA THR A 8 -3.47 8.65 -20.86
C THR A 8 -4.33 7.85 -21.83
N LYS A 9 -4.95 8.51 -22.80
CA LYS A 9 -5.67 7.86 -23.92
C LYS A 9 -4.79 6.90 -24.73
N THR A 10 -3.48 7.09 -24.71
CA THR A 10 -2.50 6.24 -25.41
C THR A 10 -1.92 5.13 -24.53
N GLY A 11 -2.24 5.10 -23.23
CA GLY A 11 -1.73 4.12 -22.29
C GLY A 11 -1.19 4.73 -20.99
N LYS A 12 -0.56 3.87 -20.18
CA LYS A 12 -0.01 4.24 -18.88
C LYS A 12 1.41 4.79 -19.01
N VAL A 13 1.69 5.90 -18.33
CA VAL A 13 3.01 6.52 -18.22
C VAL A 13 3.43 6.44 -16.75
N CYS A 14 4.66 5.95 -16.51
CA CYS A 14 5.24 5.85 -15.17
C CYS A 14 6.67 6.39 -15.23
N GLU A 15 6.94 7.47 -14.50
CA GLU A 15 8.21 8.21 -14.53
C GLU A 15 8.70 8.51 -13.11
N SER A 16 10.02 8.46 -12.90
CA SER A 16 10.64 8.76 -11.60
C SER A 16 11.38 10.09 -11.63
N HIS A 17 11.25 10.86 -10.57
CA HIS A 17 11.84 12.20 -10.39
C HIS A 17 12.51 12.33 -9.02
N ALA A 18 13.56 13.14 -8.94
CA ALA A 18 14.31 13.32 -7.70
C ALA A 18 13.50 14.10 -6.66
N THR A 19 12.71 15.09 -7.10
CA THR A 19 11.97 16.00 -6.23
C THR A 19 10.46 16.01 -6.54
N TYR A 20 9.66 16.36 -5.53
CA TYR A 20 8.22 16.52 -5.66
C TYR A 20 7.86 17.59 -6.72
N GLU A 21 8.56 18.72 -6.73
CA GLU A 21 8.31 19.83 -7.66
C GLU A 21 8.52 19.42 -9.13
N GLU A 22 9.52 18.58 -9.41
CA GLU A 22 9.74 18.04 -10.75
C GLU A 22 8.62 17.11 -11.17
N ALA A 23 8.20 16.22 -10.27
CA ALA A 23 7.09 15.30 -10.48
C ALA A 23 5.77 16.06 -10.70
N LYS A 24 5.49 17.09 -9.89
CA LYS A 24 4.31 17.95 -10.03
C LYS A 24 4.31 18.68 -11.37
N ARG A 25 5.42 19.34 -11.72
CA ARG A 25 5.56 20.03 -13.01
C ARG A 25 5.35 19.07 -14.18
N ARG A 26 5.77 17.80 -14.04
CA ARG A 26 5.54 16.79 -15.07
C ARG A 26 4.05 16.49 -15.27
N VAL A 27 3.29 16.37 -14.19
CA VAL A 27 1.83 16.20 -14.24
C VAL A 27 1.17 17.41 -14.92
N GLU A 28 1.57 18.62 -14.56
CA GLU A 28 1.01 19.88 -15.11
C GLU A 28 1.27 20.07 -16.61
N GLN A 29 2.30 19.41 -17.16
CA GLN A 29 2.61 19.44 -18.60
C GLN A 29 1.66 18.59 -19.44
N PHE A 30 0.87 17.70 -18.84
CA PHE A 30 -0.10 16.90 -19.58
C PHE A 30 -1.40 17.67 -19.82
N PRO A 31 -1.89 17.75 -21.06
CA PRO A 31 -3.21 18.32 -21.33
C PRO A 31 -4.29 17.50 -20.63
N ALA A 32 -5.24 18.17 -19.95
CA ALA A 32 -6.30 17.49 -19.20
C ALA A 32 -7.14 16.57 -20.09
N GLU A 33 -7.35 16.96 -21.36
CA GLU A 33 -8.07 16.18 -22.35
C GLU A 33 -7.34 14.90 -22.81
N SER A 34 -6.05 14.76 -22.49
CA SER A 34 -5.25 13.58 -22.82
C SER A 34 -5.30 12.51 -21.72
N LEU A 35 -5.68 12.90 -20.50
CA LEU A 35 -5.78 12.03 -19.33
C LEU A 35 -7.14 11.31 -19.34
N THR A 36 -7.12 10.03 -18.98
CA THR A 36 -8.32 9.21 -18.82
C THR A 36 -8.66 9.01 -17.34
N ASP A 37 -7.70 9.26 -16.45
CA ASP A 37 -7.85 9.14 -15.00
C ASP A 37 -7.03 10.21 -14.28
N MET A 38 -7.21 10.31 -12.96
CA MET A 38 -6.49 11.22 -12.08
C MET A 38 -4.99 10.87 -12.04
N PRO A 39 -4.09 11.86 -12.22
CA PRO A 39 -2.67 11.71 -11.94
C PRO A 39 -2.39 11.27 -10.51
N LEU A 40 -1.51 10.29 -10.34
CA LEU A 40 -1.04 9.83 -9.04
C LEU A 40 0.44 10.14 -8.87
N LEU A 41 0.83 10.59 -7.67
CA LEU A 41 2.20 10.94 -7.34
C LEU A 41 2.60 10.24 -6.04
N PHE A 42 3.55 9.31 -6.16
CA PHE A 42 4.04 8.51 -5.05
C PHE A 42 5.41 9.00 -4.60
N GLU A 43 5.68 8.88 -3.31
CA GLU A 43 7.00 8.99 -2.72
C GLU A 43 7.51 7.58 -2.39
N GLU A 44 8.69 7.24 -2.89
CA GLU A 44 9.41 6.04 -2.52
C GLU A 44 10.13 6.26 -1.19
N LEU A 45 9.81 5.41 -0.21
CA LEU A 45 10.32 5.43 1.15
C LEU A 45 11.62 4.60 1.26
N PRO A 46 12.42 4.76 2.34
CA PRO A 46 13.70 4.06 2.50
C PRO A 46 13.60 2.52 2.55
N ASP A 47 12.44 1.99 2.89
CA ASP A 47 12.15 0.55 2.90
C ASP A 47 11.71 0.02 1.52
N GLY A 48 11.71 0.88 0.50
CA GLY A 48 11.27 0.56 -0.86
C GLY A 48 9.76 0.56 -1.05
N SER A 49 8.99 0.85 0.01
CA SER A 49 7.55 1.02 -0.11
C SER A 49 7.20 2.36 -0.77
N GLN A 50 5.99 2.46 -1.31
CA GLN A 50 5.52 3.66 -2.01
C GLN A 50 4.32 4.25 -1.29
N ARG A 51 4.33 5.57 -1.12
CA ARG A 51 3.27 6.32 -0.44
C ARG A 51 2.70 7.36 -1.38
N LEU A 52 1.38 7.33 -1.60
CA LEU A 52 0.71 8.36 -2.38
C LEU A 52 0.70 9.68 -1.59
N VAL A 53 1.20 10.76 -2.18
CA VAL A 53 1.36 12.07 -1.52
C VAL A 53 0.50 13.14 -2.17
N ARG A 54 0.02 14.08 -1.34
CA ARG A 54 -0.73 15.28 -1.76
C ARG A 54 0.21 16.45 -2.05
N GLU A 55 -0.37 17.56 -2.52
CA GLU A 55 0.36 18.83 -2.73
C GLU A 55 0.99 19.42 -1.48
N ASP A 56 0.47 19.12 -0.28
CA ASP A 56 1.06 19.56 0.98
C ASP A 56 2.15 18.60 1.50
N GLY A 57 2.58 17.63 0.68
CA GLY A 57 3.57 16.61 1.04
C GLY A 57 3.07 15.59 2.06
N LYS A 58 1.79 15.66 2.45
CA LYS A 58 1.20 14.70 3.39
C LYS A 58 0.69 13.46 2.65
N PRO A 59 0.63 12.31 3.33
CA PRO A 59 -0.05 11.14 2.78
C PRO A 59 -1.49 11.48 2.40
N LEU A 60 -1.96 10.91 1.29
CA LEU A 60 -3.38 10.95 0.96
C LEU A 60 -4.15 10.12 2.00
N GLN A 61 -4.73 10.78 3.01
CA GLN A 61 -5.70 10.13 3.88
C GLN A 61 -7.01 9.95 3.12
N TRP A 62 -7.34 8.69 2.82
CA TRP A 62 -8.64 8.33 2.29
C TRP A 62 -9.66 8.35 3.42
N HIS A 63 -10.54 9.35 3.43
CA HIS A 63 -11.69 9.31 4.32
C HIS A 63 -12.65 8.23 3.81
N ARG A 64 -12.74 7.11 4.52
CA ARG A 64 -13.81 6.13 4.27
C ARG A 64 -15.13 6.86 4.41
N LEU A 65 -15.93 6.87 3.34
CA LEU A 65 -17.31 7.34 3.45
C LEU A 65 -18.08 6.39 4.37
N PRO A 66 -19.17 6.83 5.02
CA PRO A 66 -20.01 5.95 5.85
C PRO A 66 -20.52 4.70 5.11
N ASP A 67 -20.66 4.81 3.78
CA ASP A 67 -21.08 3.74 2.88
C ASP A 67 -19.90 2.95 2.27
N ASP A 68 -18.66 3.42 2.48
CA ASP A 68 -17.40 2.76 2.13
C ASP A 68 -17.08 1.69 3.20
N ARG A 69 -18.10 0.88 3.50
CA ARG A 69 -17.94 -0.27 4.36
C ARG A 69 -16.98 -1.21 3.63
N PRO A 70 -16.06 -1.88 4.35
CA PRO A 70 -15.40 -3.04 3.76
C PRO A 70 -16.48 -3.92 3.15
N ALA A 71 -16.20 -4.55 2.00
CA ALA A 71 -17.04 -5.64 1.51
C ALA A 71 -17.43 -6.48 2.74
N GLY A 72 -18.73 -6.73 2.89
CA GLY A 72 -19.25 -7.44 4.07
C GLY A 72 -18.38 -8.67 4.36
N PRO A 73 -18.34 -9.14 5.62
CA PRO A 73 -17.40 -10.17 6.06
C PRO A 73 -17.27 -11.22 4.96
N ASP A 74 -16.04 -11.44 4.46
CA ASP A 74 -15.78 -12.42 3.40
C ASP A 74 -16.61 -13.64 3.74
N GLU A 75 -17.64 -13.90 2.93
CA GLU A 75 -18.49 -15.05 3.15
C GLU A 75 -17.53 -16.22 3.12
N ALA A 76 -17.39 -16.91 4.26
CA ALA A 76 -16.41 -17.97 4.39
C ALA A 76 -16.64 -18.93 3.23
N LEU A 77 -15.71 -18.95 2.28
CA LEU A 77 -15.80 -19.88 1.17
C LEU A 77 -15.91 -21.27 1.80
N PRO A 78 -16.90 -22.09 1.39
CA PRO A 78 -17.08 -23.40 1.97
C PRO A 78 -15.74 -24.12 1.86
N LEU A 79 -15.23 -24.60 3.00
CA LEU A 79 -14.12 -25.53 3.02
C LEU A 79 -14.57 -26.73 2.19
N CYS A 80 -14.18 -26.76 0.92
CA CYS A 80 -14.41 -27.93 0.09
C CYS A 80 -13.69 -29.07 0.79
N ASP A 81 -14.48 -30.07 1.19
CA ASP A 81 -14.00 -31.37 1.61
C ASP A 81 -12.97 -31.83 0.56
N GLU A 82 -11.81 -32.33 1.01
CA GLU A 82 -10.64 -32.71 0.19
C GLU A 82 -10.96 -33.73 -0.93
N SER A 83 -12.21 -34.20 -1.01
CA SER A 83 -12.77 -34.97 -2.11
C SER A 83 -13.08 -34.14 -3.37
N SER A 84 -13.03 -32.81 -3.31
CA SER A 84 -13.19 -31.94 -4.48
C SER A 84 -11.80 -31.51 -4.97
N GLY A 85 -11.27 -32.14 -6.01
CA GLY A 85 -9.92 -31.90 -6.58
C GLY A 85 -9.64 -30.49 -7.12
N LEU A 86 -9.84 -29.46 -6.30
CA LEU A 86 -9.64 -28.03 -6.57
C LEU A 86 -8.25 -27.54 -6.16
N LEU A 87 -7.50 -28.34 -5.39
CA LEU A 87 -6.07 -28.12 -5.24
C LEU A 87 -5.40 -28.79 -6.44
N GLY A 88 -5.16 -28.02 -7.50
CA GLY A 88 -4.23 -28.42 -8.57
C GLY A 88 -2.87 -28.83 -7.98
N GLU A 89 -1.99 -29.42 -8.81
CA GLU A 89 -0.66 -29.98 -8.46
C GLU A 89 0.36 -28.95 -7.93
N GLY A 90 -0.02 -28.09 -6.99
CA GLY A 90 0.83 -27.17 -6.26
C GLY A 90 1.38 -27.85 -5.01
N ARG A 91 2.70 -27.78 -4.84
CA ARG A 91 3.38 -28.27 -3.64
C ARG A 91 3.20 -27.26 -2.50
N TRP A 92 2.08 -27.35 -1.77
CA TRP A 92 1.82 -26.50 -0.61
C TRP A 92 2.67 -26.96 0.57
N THR A 93 3.38 -26.01 1.19
CA THR A 93 4.10 -26.24 2.45
C THR A 93 3.32 -25.57 3.56
N LEU A 94 2.97 -26.33 4.60
CA LEU A 94 2.31 -25.81 5.79
C LEU A 94 3.24 -24.81 6.48
N VAL A 95 2.79 -23.57 6.65
CA VAL A 95 3.50 -22.59 7.50
C VAL A 95 2.90 -22.70 8.89
N GLU A 96 3.68 -23.24 9.84
CA GLU A 96 3.28 -23.28 11.24
C GLU A 96 3.43 -21.89 11.87
N ARG A 97 2.45 -21.52 12.69
CA ARG A 97 2.54 -20.32 13.53
C ARG A 97 3.71 -20.53 14.50
N PRO A 98 4.67 -19.60 14.60
CA PRO A 98 5.68 -19.65 15.66
C PRO A 98 4.99 -19.76 17.02
N GLY A 99 5.46 -20.68 17.86
CA GLY A 99 4.96 -20.79 19.23
C GLY A 99 5.11 -19.46 19.98
N PRO A 100 4.34 -19.22 21.05
CA PRO A 100 4.56 -18.05 21.90
C PRO A 100 6.03 -18.04 22.32
N GLN A 101 6.75 -16.98 21.93
CA GLN A 101 8.05 -16.71 22.53
C GLN A 101 7.75 -16.35 23.97
N ASP A 102 8.33 -17.11 24.91
CA ASP A 102 8.48 -16.67 26.29
C ASP A 102 9.47 -15.50 26.28
N ASP A 103 9.00 -14.35 25.80
CA ASP A 103 9.68 -13.09 25.99
C ASP A 103 9.45 -12.76 27.47
N GLU A 104 10.40 -13.16 28.32
CA GLU A 104 10.66 -12.46 29.58
C GLU A 104 10.95 -11.01 29.18
N TRP A 105 9.87 -10.21 29.07
CA TRP A 105 9.95 -8.77 29.00
C TRP A 105 10.69 -8.35 30.26
N ASP A 106 11.96 -8.00 30.11
CA ASP A 106 12.76 -7.37 31.15
C ASP A 106 12.11 -6.00 31.45
N ASP A 107 11.10 -6.04 32.31
CA ASP A 107 10.32 -4.90 32.82
C ASP A 107 11.19 -4.13 33.82
N GLU A 108 12.45 -3.82 33.46
CA GLU A 108 13.31 -2.98 34.27
C GLU A 108 12.93 -1.51 33.99
N PRO A 109 12.31 -0.81 34.96
CA PRO A 109 11.88 0.55 34.74
C PRO A 109 13.10 1.45 34.57
N LEU A 110 13.12 2.24 33.50
CA LEU A 110 14.16 3.24 33.27
C LEU A 110 14.24 4.22 34.45
N PRO A 111 15.44 4.55 34.95
CA PRO A 111 15.58 5.47 36.07
C PRO A 111 15.06 6.86 35.69
N LEU A 112 14.11 7.36 36.48
CA LEU A 112 13.66 8.74 36.44
C LEU A 112 14.83 9.64 36.83
N SER A 113 15.31 10.45 35.88
CA SER A 113 16.29 11.48 36.17
C SER A 113 15.61 12.58 36.99
N GLU A 114 16.02 12.75 38.25
CA GLU A 114 15.63 13.86 39.11
C GLU A 114 16.42 15.12 38.69
N ASP A 115 15.71 16.23 38.45
CA ASP A 115 16.28 17.59 38.36
C ASP A 115 16.25 18.25 39.74
#